data_AF-A0A1N6FZK7-F1
#
_entry.id   AF-A0A1N6FZK7-F1
#
_cell.length_a   1.000
_cell.length_b   1.000
_cell.length_c   1.000
_cell.angle_alpha   90.00
_cell.angle_beta   90.00
_cell.angle_gamma   90.00
#
_symmetry.space_group_name_H-M   'P 1'
#
loop_
_entity.id
_entity.type
_entity.pdbx_description
1 polymer ?
#
loop_
_entity_poly.entity_id
_entity_poly.type
_entity_poly.pdbx_seq_one_letter_code
_entity_poly.pdbx_strand_id
1 'polypeptide(L)'
;MEHILIKVYGSISNANPELFKAAQAMLEGQDEDAVELDGTFFTISFEGIYFMMDEFIEAIKPYLTKECSGRIDYIDVDEWSLTRFWIEGGLITHNTANLNHVMDHSGH
;
A
#
# COMPACT_ATOMS: atom_id res chain seq x y z
N MET A 1 19.61 2.36 -14.91
CA MET A 1 18.47 1.60 -14.39
C MET A 1 18.38 2.01 -12.94
N GLU A 2 17.32 2.69 -12.53
CA GLU A 2 17.16 2.99 -11.11
C GLU A 2 17.07 1.69 -10.32
N HIS A 3 17.73 1.65 -9.17
CA HIS A 3 17.66 0.52 -8.28
C HIS A 3 16.30 0.56 -7.59
N ILE A 4 15.34 -0.25 -8.06
CA ILE A 4 14.04 -0.38 -7.39
C ILE A 4 14.20 -1.38 -6.26
N LEU A 5 14.07 -0.91 -5.03
CA LEU A 5 14.14 -1.73 -3.82
C LEU A 5 12.76 -1.91 -3.20
N ILE A 6 11.89 -0.92 -3.34
CA ILE A 6 10.56 -0.91 -2.75
C ILE A 6 9.51 -0.77 -3.85
N LYS A 7 8.44 -1.57 -3.73
CA LYS A 7 7.23 -1.40 -4.53
C LYS A 7 6.01 -1.35 -3.62
N VAL A 8 5.10 -0.42 -3.88
CA VAL A 8 3.84 -0.29 -3.14
C VAL A 8 2.67 -0.28 -4.09
N TYR A 9 1.77 -1.26 -3.97
CA TYR A 9 0.59 -1.35 -4.82
C TYR A 9 -0.66 -1.63 -4.02
N GLY A 10 -1.77 -1.03 -4.39
CA GLY A 10 -3.00 -1.28 -3.66
C GLY A 10 -4.19 -0.52 -4.18
N SER A 11 -5.33 -0.82 -3.58
CA SER A 11 -6.55 -0.08 -3.79
C SER A 11 -7.45 -0.10 -2.56
N ILE A 12 -8.24 0.97 -2.42
CA ILE A 12 -9.26 1.12 -1.39
C ILE A 12 -10.55 1.57 -2.08
N SER A 13 -11.61 0.80 -1.89
CA SER A 13 -12.97 1.14 -2.33
C SER A 13 -13.66 2.01 -1.28
N ASN A 14 -14.60 2.86 -1.70
CA ASN A 14 -15.32 3.80 -0.82
C ASN A 14 -14.38 4.77 -0.09
N ALA A 15 -13.28 5.17 -0.72
CA ALA A 15 -12.37 6.20 -0.22
C ALA A 15 -12.99 7.59 -0.41
N ASN A 16 -12.75 8.48 0.55
CA ASN A 16 -13.15 9.89 0.46
C ASN A 16 -11.99 10.76 -0.09
N PRO A 17 -12.28 11.97 -0.58
CA PRO A 17 -11.24 12.89 -1.08
C PRO A 17 -10.18 13.26 -0.03
N GLU A 18 -10.51 13.23 1.26
CA GLU A 18 -9.58 13.53 2.34
C GLU A 18 -8.51 12.45 2.51
N LEU A 19 -8.87 11.18 2.33
CA LEU A 19 -7.94 10.05 2.27
C LEU A 19 -6.94 10.24 1.13
N PHE A 20 -7.43 10.58 -0.06
CA PHE A 20 -6.58 10.84 -1.22
C PHE A 20 -5.61 11.99 -0.95
N LYS A 21 -6.08 13.12 -0.40
CA LYS A 21 -5.21 14.25 -0.06
C LYS A 21 -4.14 13.89 0.97
N ALA A 22 -4.49 13.09 1.98
CA ALA A 22 -3.53 12.63 2.97
C ALA A 22 -2.47 11.71 2.36
N ALA A 23 -2.86 10.80 1.47
CA ALA A 23 -1.94 9.94 0.74
C ALA A 23 -1.03 10.73 -0.21
N GLN A 24 -1.58 11.68 -0.98
CA GLN A 24 -0.82 12.51 -1.92
C GLN A 24 0.22 13.38 -1.21
N ALA A 25 -0.12 13.95 -0.04
CA ALA A 25 0.83 14.74 0.74
C ALA A 25 2.07 13.94 1.21
N MET A 26 1.95 12.62 1.40
CA MET A 26 3.09 11.76 1.75
C MET A 26 4.03 11.51 0.56
N LEU A 27 3.55 11.76 -0.66
CA LEU A 27 4.26 11.52 -1.92
C LEU A 27 4.80 12.81 -2.56
N GLU A 28 4.52 13.97 -1.97
CA GLU A 28 5.03 15.26 -2.43
C GLU A 28 6.55 15.24 -2.53
N GLY A 29 7.08 15.63 -3.69
CA GLY A 29 8.51 15.60 -3.97
C GLY A 29 9.14 14.22 -4.21
N GLN A 30 8.32 13.16 -4.25
CA GLN A 30 8.75 11.80 -4.66
C GLN A 30 8.05 11.36 -5.94
N ASP A 31 6.76 11.04 -5.87
CA ASP A 31 5.95 10.59 -7.00
C ASP A 31 4.46 10.82 -6.70
N GLU A 32 3.99 12.05 -6.94
CA GLU A 32 2.61 12.46 -6.65
C GLU A 32 1.58 11.74 -7.52
N ASP A 33 1.99 11.26 -8.69
CA ASP A 33 1.17 10.52 -9.63
C ASP A 33 1.04 9.03 -9.25
N ALA A 34 1.78 8.57 -8.23
CA ALA A 34 1.67 7.21 -7.72
C ALA A 34 0.32 6.93 -7.03
N VAL A 35 -0.51 7.94 -6.76
CA VAL A 35 -1.86 7.77 -6.21
C VAL A 35 -2.92 8.40 -7.09
N GLU A 36 -4.07 7.74 -7.19
CA GLU A 36 -5.21 8.23 -7.96
C GLU A 36 -6.51 8.01 -7.17
N LEU A 37 -7.51 8.86 -7.41
CA LEU A 37 -8.88 8.68 -6.93
C LEU A 37 -9.86 8.82 -8.09
N ASP A 38 -10.40 7.69 -8.56
CA ASP A 38 -11.50 7.64 -9.54
C ASP A 38 -12.85 7.49 -8.80
N GLY A 39 -13.55 8.60 -8.64
CA GLY A 39 -14.77 8.67 -7.84
C GLY A 39 -14.50 8.36 -6.36
N THR A 40 -14.74 7.12 -5.95
CA THR A 40 -14.47 6.63 -4.59
C THR A 40 -13.48 5.46 -4.57
N PHE A 41 -12.87 5.16 -5.71
CA PHE A 41 -11.89 4.09 -5.86
C PHE A 41 -10.48 4.70 -5.84
N PHE A 42 -9.79 4.52 -4.72
CA PHE A 42 -8.41 4.96 -4.54
C PHE A 42 -7.45 3.86 -4.99
N THR A 43 -6.37 4.23 -5.67
CA THR A 43 -5.28 3.33 -6.04
C THR A 43 -3.93 3.93 -5.64
N ILE A 44 -2.97 3.04 -5.37
CA ILE A 44 -1.55 3.38 -5.25
C ILE A 44 -0.71 2.44 -6.13
N SER A 45 0.27 3.00 -6.83
CA SER A 45 1.25 2.30 -7.65
C SER A 45 2.58 3.06 -7.61
N PHE A 46 3.40 2.75 -6.62
CA PHE A 46 4.71 3.36 -6.41
C PHE A 46 5.84 2.34 -6.62
N GLU A 47 6.93 2.77 -7.25
CA GLU A 47 8.18 2.01 -7.34
C GLU A 47 9.37 2.94 -7.09
N GLY A 48 10.25 2.58 -6.15
CA GLY A 48 11.37 3.44 -5.79
C GLY A 48 12.43 2.77 -4.92
N ILE A 49 13.37 3.58 -4.42
CA ILE A 49 14.44 3.13 -3.52
C ILE A 49 13.99 3.01 -2.06
N TYR A 50 12.92 3.73 -1.68
CA TYR A 50 12.48 3.87 -0.30
C TYR A 50 11.02 4.33 -0.28
N PHE A 51 10.27 3.91 0.74
CA PHE A 51 8.91 4.36 1.01
C PHE A 51 8.61 4.30 2.51
N MET A 52 8.08 5.37 3.07
CA MET A 52 7.71 5.48 4.49
C MET A 52 6.35 4.80 4.75
N MET A 53 6.33 3.46 4.74
CA MET A 53 5.07 2.70 4.72
C MET A 53 4.24 2.88 6.00
N ASP A 54 4.89 2.89 7.16
CA ASP A 54 4.19 3.03 8.44
C ASP A 54 3.57 4.43 8.59
N GLU A 55 4.32 5.47 8.21
CA GLU A 55 3.84 6.85 8.20
C GLU A 55 2.71 7.05 7.18
N PHE A 56 2.82 6.44 6.00
CA PHE A 56 1.77 6.47 4.99
C PHE A 56 0.47 5.86 5.54
N ILE A 57 0.56 4.70 6.19
CA ILE A 57 -0.58 4.03 6.81
C ILE A 57 -1.20 4.89 7.93
N GLU A 58 -0.39 5.45 8.82
CA GLU A 58 -0.89 6.32 9.89
C GLU A 58 -1.50 7.63 9.35
N ALA A 59 -1.03 8.14 8.21
CA ALA A 59 -1.59 9.32 7.57
C ALA A 59 -2.99 9.07 6.98
N ILE A 60 -3.23 7.92 6.35
CA ILE A 60 -4.54 7.63 5.72
C ILE A 60 -5.58 7.08 6.70
N LYS A 61 -5.13 6.44 7.79
CA LYS A 61 -5.97 5.73 8.77
C LYS A 61 -7.10 6.59 9.38
N PRO A 62 -6.93 7.88 9.72
CA PRO A 62 -8.01 8.72 10.23
C PRO A 62 -9.18 8.89 9.26
N TYR A 63 -8.97 8.66 7.96
CA TYR A 63 -9.97 8.85 6.91
C TYR A 63 -10.65 7.54 6.48
N LEU A 64 -10.25 6.40 7.05
CA LEU A 64 -10.88 5.12 6.79
C LEU A 64 -12.23 5.03 7.51
N THR A 65 -13.30 4.88 6.73
CA THR A 65 -14.64 4.66 7.24
C THR A 65 -14.96 3.17 7.33
N LYS A 66 -16.07 2.83 8.00
CA LYS A 66 -16.59 1.45 8.04
C LYS A 66 -16.92 0.85 6.67
N GLU A 67 -17.10 1.69 5.65
CA GLU A 67 -17.44 1.27 4.28
C GLU A 67 -16.18 1.04 3.44
N CYS A 68 -15.03 1.54 3.89
CA CYS A 68 -13.77 1.33 3.20
C CYS A 68 -13.38 -0.14 3.23
N SER A 69 -12.98 -0.67 2.08
CA SER A 69 -12.42 -2.02 1.96
C SER A 69 -11.33 -2.05 0.90
N GLY A 70 -10.30 -2.86 1.11
CA GLY A 70 -9.20 -2.94 0.16
C GLY A 70 -7.94 -3.56 0.73
N ARG A 71 -6.83 -3.37 0.01
CA ARG A 71 -5.51 -3.80 0.45
C ARG A 71 -4.41 -2.94 -0.14
N ILE A 72 -3.30 -2.85 0.58
CA ILE A 72 -2.05 -2.26 0.11
C ILE A 72 -0.92 -3.25 0.38
N ASP A 73 -0.11 -3.52 -0.63
CA ASP A 73 1.03 -4.42 -0.61
C ASP A 73 2.30 -3.60 -0.64
N TYR A 74 3.18 -3.80 0.36
CA TYR A 74 4.54 -3.27 0.42
C TYR A 74 5.51 -4.43 0.16
N ILE A 75 6.31 -4.29 -0.89
CA ILE A 75 7.28 -5.30 -1.32
C ILE A 75 8.68 -4.73 -1.14
N ASP A 76 9.47 -5.37 -0.29
CA ASP A 76 10.90 -5.16 -0.20
C ASP A 76 11.60 -6.18 -1.09
N VAL A 77 12.22 -5.69 -2.17
CA VAL A 77 12.89 -6.51 -3.18
C VAL A 77 14.24 -7.01 -2.69
N ASP A 78 14.90 -6.30 -1.75
CA ASP A 78 16.20 -6.69 -1.20
C ASP A 78 16.03 -7.78 -0.14
N GLU A 79 15.08 -7.60 0.79
CA GLU A 79 14.73 -8.62 1.79
C GLU A 79 13.88 -9.76 1.21
N TRP A 80 13.37 -9.57 0.00
CA TRP A 80 12.44 -10.47 -0.66
C TRP A 80 11.22 -10.78 0.21
N SER A 81 10.54 -9.72 0.66
CA SER A 81 9.40 -9.80 1.59
C SER A 81 8.18 -9.05 1.06
N LEU A 82 7.00 -9.49 1.48
CA LEU A 82 5.71 -8.86 1.21
C LEU A 82 5.02 -8.60 2.54
N THR A 83 4.78 -7.33 2.86
CA THR A 83 3.85 -6.93 3.91
C THR A 83 2.54 -6.50 3.26
N ARG A 84 1.45 -7.23 3.55
CA ARG A 84 0.12 -6.88 3.06
C ARG A 84 -0.69 -6.25 4.18
N PHE A 85 -1.25 -5.08 3.91
CA PHE A 85 -2.19 -4.36 4.75
C PHE A 85 -3.61 -4.58 4.21
N TRP A 86 -4.50 -5.14 5.02
CA TRP A 86 -5.93 -5.26 4.71
C TRP A 86 -6.70 -4.13 5.38
N ILE A 87 -7.55 -3.47 4.59
CA ILE A 87 -8.48 -2.44 5.05
C ILE A 87 -9.87 -3.05 5.06
N GLU A 88 -10.52 -3.06 6.21
CA GLU A 88 -11.92 -3.47 6.35
C GLU A 88 -12.54 -2.85 7.60
N GLY A 89 -13.77 -2.32 7.49
CA GLY A 89 -14.50 -1.83 8.66
C GLY A 89 -13.84 -0.64 9.36
N GLY A 90 -13.05 0.17 8.64
CA GLY A 90 -12.29 1.29 9.20
C GLY A 90 -11.04 0.86 9.99
N LEU A 91 -10.68 -0.42 9.94
CA LEU A 91 -9.50 -0.98 10.59
C LEU A 91 -8.47 -1.40 9.54
N ILE A 92 -7.22 -1.43 9.98
CA ILE A 92 -6.10 -1.94 9.21
C ILE A 92 -5.49 -3.10 9.98
N THR A 93 -5.32 -4.24 9.32
CA THR A 93 -4.53 -5.36 9.81
C THR A 93 -3.43 -5.65 8.81
N HIS A 94 -2.31 -6.24 9.23
CA HIS A 94 -1.24 -6.60 8.30
C HIS A 94 -0.56 -7.90 8.68
N ASN A 95 0.12 -8.49 7.70
CA ASN A 95 0.99 -9.63 7.87
C ASN A 95 2.15 -9.54 6.87
N THR A 96 3.31 -10.01 7.28
CA THR A 96 4.53 -10.07 6.48
C THR A 96 4.87 -11.51 6.17
N ALA A 97 5.10 -11.80 4.89
CA ALA A 97 5.58 -13.09 4.42
C ALA A 97 6.91 -12.91 3.67
N ASN A 98 7.85 -13.81 3.90
CA ASN A 98 9.02 -13.91 3.05
C ASN A 98 8.64 -14.59 1.73
N LEU A 99 8.99 -13.98 0.61
CA LEU A 99 8.61 -14.44 -0.72
C LEU A 99 9.42 -15.66 -1.19
N ASN A 100 10.40 -16.14 -0.41
CA ASN A 100 11.09 -17.41 -0.68
C ASN A 100 10.20 -18.64 -0.42
N HIS A 101 9.08 -18.50 0.29
CA HIS A 101 8.17 -19.60 0.62
C HIS A 101 7.24 -20.05 -0.55
N VAL A 102 7.67 -19.89 -1.80
CA VAL A 102 6.95 -20.38 -3.01
C VAL A 102 7.48 -21.75 -3.50
N MET A 103 8.33 -22.45 -2.74
CA MET A 103 8.79 -23.80 -3.11
C MET A 103 8.42 -24.95 -2.13
N ASP A 104 7.81 -24.68 -0.98
CA ASP A 104 7.51 -25.76 0.00
C ASP A 104 6.10 -26.38 -0.12
N HIS A 105 5.25 -25.92 -1.05
CA HIS A 105 3.89 -26.45 -1.23
C HIS A 105 3.53 -26.79 -2.70
N SER A 106 4.45 -27.41 -3.43
CA SER A 106 4.13 -28.15 -4.67
C SER A 106 4.58 -29.61 -4.60
N GLY A 107 4.31 -30.24 -3.46
CA GLY A 107 4.65 -31.65 -3.20
C GLY A 107 3.72 -32.30 -2.18
N HIS A 108 2.43 -32.42 -2.52
CA HIS A 108 1.56 -33.53 -2.06
C HIS A 108 0.40 -33.73 -3.03
#